data_AF-A0A8C7WT04-F1
#
_entry.id   AF-A0A8C7WT04-F1
#
_cell.length_a   1.000
_cell.length_b   1.000
_cell.length_c   1.000
_cell.angle_alpha   90.00
_cell.angle_beta   90.00
_cell.angle_gamma   90.00
#
_symmetry.space_group_name_H-M   'P 1'
#
loop_
_entity.id
_entity.type
_entity.pdbx_description
1 polymer ?
#
loop_
_entity_poly.entity_id
_entity_poly.type
_entity_poly.pdbx_seq_one_letter_code
_entity_poly.pdbx_strand_id
1 'polypeptide(L)'
;MIVNELEALSQTMYWKLKKKAPTGVPVYQQSSLQKDVWEILDGDKDDFLIYDRCGLLTFHIVLPNSFLQNPDVENAITATYTQDICNCSANSTLSGGGSNFTRNSSQAHSGVQRPADEPENVTPTLEASPNDSRHEHANHHHPHHQH
;
A
#
# COMPACT_ATOMS: atom_id res chain seq x y z
N MET A 1 2.40 -17.83 -7.98
CA MET A 1 3.83 -18.02 -7.63
C MET A 1 4.05 -17.48 -6.23
N ILE A 2 5.01 -18.01 -5.48
CA ILE A 2 5.43 -17.45 -4.19
C ILE A 2 6.92 -17.14 -4.30
N VAL A 3 7.33 -15.96 -3.84
CA VAL A 3 8.74 -15.57 -3.72
C VAL A 3 9.04 -15.41 -2.24
N ASN A 4 9.97 -16.19 -1.73
CA ASN A 4 10.41 -16.12 -0.35
C ASN A 4 11.42 -14.99 -0.20
N GLU A 5 11.21 -14.19 0.84
CA GLU A 5 12.01 -13.02 1.18
C GLU A 5 13.50 -13.35 1.42
N LEU A 6 14.35 -12.34 1.23
CA LEU A 6 15.80 -12.43 1.34
C LEU A 6 16.33 -12.55 2.78
N GLU A 7 15.54 -12.24 3.81
CA GLU A 7 15.97 -12.30 5.20
C GLU A 7 16.48 -13.70 5.61
N ALA A 8 17.46 -13.75 6.52
CA ALA A 8 18.08 -15.00 6.94
C ALA A 8 17.06 -16.01 7.51
N LEU A 9 16.10 -15.54 8.31
CA LEU A 9 15.03 -16.39 8.83
C LEU A 9 14.17 -16.95 7.69
N SER A 10 13.75 -16.11 6.76
CA SER A 10 12.99 -16.50 5.57
C SER A 10 13.74 -17.56 4.77
N GLN A 11 15.04 -17.38 4.52
CA GLN A 11 15.90 -18.37 3.84
C GLN A 11 15.91 -19.73 4.56
N THR A 12 16.08 -19.76 5.89
CA THR A 12 16.07 -21.03 6.65
C THR A 12 14.72 -21.73 6.59
N MET A 13 13.63 -20.97 6.44
CA MET A 13 12.26 -21.48 6.38
C MET A 13 11.81 -21.89 4.97
N TYR A 14 12.65 -21.73 3.94
CA TYR A 14 12.31 -22.04 2.55
C TYR A 14 11.67 -23.43 2.37
N TRP A 15 12.26 -24.47 2.97
CA TRP A 15 11.75 -25.84 2.83
C TRP A 15 10.36 -26.04 3.46
N LYS A 16 10.10 -25.34 4.57
CA LYS A 16 8.79 -25.36 5.23
C LYS A 16 7.75 -24.65 4.37
N LEU A 17 8.09 -23.51 3.78
CA LEU A 17 7.24 -22.79 2.84
C LEU A 17 6.94 -23.65 1.60
N LYS A 18 7.98 -24.21 0.97
CA LYS A 18 7.85 -25.06 -0.22
C LYS A 18 6.94 -26.27 0.02
N LYS A 19 7.05 -26.91 1.17
CA LYS A 19 6.20 -28.06 1.55
C LYS A 19 4.73 -27.66 1.76
N LYS A 20 4.46 -26.43 2.21
CA LYS A 20 3.11 -25.92 2.47
C LYS A 20 2.45 -25.26 1.26
N ALA A 21 3.22 -24.92 0.23
CA ALA A 21 2.70 -24.28 -0.95
C ALA A 21 1.68 -25.18 -1.68
N PRO A 22 0.60 -24.62 -2.25
CA PRO A 22 -0.36 -25.38 -3.03
C PRO A 22 0.30 -26.09 -4.23
N THR A 23 -0.25 -27.23 -4.62
CA THR A 23 0.20 -27.96 -5.82
C THR A 23 0.12 -27.06 -7.05
N GLY A 24 1.19 -27.03 -7.84
CA GLY A 24 1.29 -26.20 -9.05
C GLY A 24 1.71 -24.74 -8.81
N VAL A 25 1.88 -24.31 -7.55
CA VAL A 25 2.40 -22.97 -7.23
C VAL A 25 3.91 -23.04 -6.99
N PRO A 26 4.75 -22.51 -7.92
CA PRO A 26 6.19 -22.54 -7.72
C PRO A 26 6.60 -21.60 -6.58
N VAL A 27 7.59 -22.03 -5.80
CA VAL A 27 8.19 -21.27 -4.70
C VAL A 27 9.65 -20.99 -5.02
N TYR A 28 9.98 -19.69 -5.13
CA TYR A 28 11.33 -19.19 -5.37
C TYR A 28 11.93 -18.65 -4.08
N GLN A 29 13.25 -18.66 -3.99
CA GLN A 29 14.00 -18.04 -2.91
C GLN A 29 14.79 -16.86 -3.50
N GLN A 30 14.64 -15.66 -2.95
CA GLN A 30 15.53 -14.56 -3.31
C GLN A 30 16.96 -14.87 -2.85
N SER A 31 17.91 -14.66 -3.76
CA SER A 31 19.35 -14.68 -3.47
C SER A 31 19.76 -13.40 -2.75
N SER A 32 20.75 -13.50 -1.86
CA SER A 32 21.33 -12.35 -1.15
C SER A 32 21.94 -11.28 -2.05
N LEU A 33 22.27 -11.61 -3.31
CA LEU A 33 22.81 -10.67 -4.29
C LEU A 33 21.74 -10.04 -5.18
N GLN A 34 20.49 -10.50 -5.09
CA GLN A 34 19.39 -9.94 -5.86
C GLN A 34 18.83 -8.70 -5.16
N LYS A 35 18.33 -7.76 -5.96
CA LYS A 35 17.57 -6.61 -5.46
C LYS A 35 16.32 -7.11 -4.72
N ASP A 36 15.96 -6.42 -3.64
CA ASP A 36 14.77 -6.77 -2.88
C ASP A 36 13.52 -6.61 -3.76
N VAL A 37 12.61 -7.58 -3.68
CA VAL A 37 11.35 -7.60 -4.42
C VAL A 37 10.47 -6.44 -3.98
N TRP A 38 10.45 -6.11 -2.69
CA TRP A 38 9.72 -4.96 -2.18
C TRP A 38 10.24 -3.65 -2.78
N GLU A 39 11.56 -3.48 -2.86
CA GLU A 39 12.19 -2.31 -3.49
C GLU A 39 11.97 -2.26 -5.02
N ILE A 40 11.92 -3.41 -5.70
CA ILE A 40 11.58 -3.47 -7.13
C ILE A 40 10.13 -3.01 -7.37
N LEU A 41 9.23 -3.38 -6.46
CA LEU A 41 7.80 -3.16 -6.59
C LEU A 41 7.33 -1.81 -6.02
N ASP A 42 8.22 -1.04 -5.38
CA ASP A 42 7.90 0.22 -4.69
C ASP A 42 6.77 0.02 -3.65
N GLY A 43 6.84 -1.08 -2.89
CA GLY A 43 5.86 -1.43 -1.87
C GLY A 43 6.52 -1.89 -0.57
N ASP A 44 5.72 -1.99 0.47
CA ASP A 44 6.14 -2.43 1.79
C ASP A 44 5.52 -3.79 2.17
N LYS A 45 6.04 -4.35 3.27
CA LYS A 45 5.42 -5.49 3.93
C LYS A 45 3.97 -5.14 4.31
N ASP A 46 3.07 -6.10 4.09
CA ASP A 46 1.63 -5.99 4.33
C ASP A 46 0.86 -5.10 3.32
N ASP A 47 1.51 -4.63 2.25
CA ASP A 47 0.82 -3.95 1.15
C ASP A 47 0.18 -4.95 0.16
N PHE A 48 -0.89 -4.49 -0.50
CA PHE A 48 -1.42 -5.15 -1.70
C PHE A 48 -1.16 -4.29 -2.93
N LEU A 49 -0.36 -4.84 -3.84
CA LEU A 49 -0.12 -4.28 -5.17
C LEU A 49 -0.97 -5.06 -6.18
N ILE A 50 -2.00 -4.42 -6.72
CA ILE A 50 -2.96 -5.04 -7.61
C ILE A 50 -2.68 -4.54 -9.03
N TYR A 51 -2.47 -5.48 -9.94
CA TYR A 51 -2.19 -5.19 -11.35
C TYR A 51 -3.33 -5.68 -12.23
N ASP A 52 -3.61 -4.96 -13.32
CA ASP A 52 -4.58 -5.38 -14.32
C ASP A 52 -4.01 -6.42 -15.32
N ARG A 53 -4.83 -6.79 -16.31
CA ARG A 53 -4.47 -7.73 -17.38
C ARG A 53 -3.33 -7.24 -18.27
N CYS A 54 -3.06 -5.93 -18.31
CA CYS A 54 -1.96 -5.33 -19.05
C CYS A 54 -0.68 -5.23 -18.22
N GLY A 55 -0.71 -5.61 -16.93
CA GLY A 55 0.41 -5.45 -16.01
C GLY A 55 0.57 -4.02 -15.50
N LEU A 56 -0.46 -3.17 -15.61
CA LEU A 56 -0.45 -1.84 -15.00
C LEU A 56 -0.89 -1.94 -13.54
N LEU A 57 -0.19 -1.25 -12.64
CA LEU A 57 -0.57 -1.15 -11.23
C LEU A 57 -1.84 -0.30 -11.12
N THR A 58 -2.94 -0.89 -10.68
CA THR A 58 -4.24 -0.21 -10.53
C THR A 58 -4.50 0.25 -9.11
N PHE A 59 -4.05 -0.53 -8.11
CA PHE A 59 -4.15 -0.16 -6.71
C PHE A 59 -2.87 -0.54 -5.95
N HIS A 60 -2.46 0.36 -5.06
CA HIS A 60 -1.46 0.12 -4.03
C HIS A 60 -2.15 0.38 -2.69
N ILE A 61 -2.51 -0.70 -1.99
CA ILE A 61 -3.25 -0.64 -0.73
C ILE A 61 -2.26 -0.85 0.40
N VAL A 62 -2.07 0.19 1.20
CA VAL A 62 -1.20 0.20 2.37
C VAL A 62 -2.02 0.03 3.65
N LEU A 63 -1.34 -0.20 4.78
CA LEU A 63 -1.98 -0.16 6.09
C LEU A 63 -2.65 1.21 6.35
N PRO A 64 -3.83 1.26 7.00
CA PRO A 64 -4.59 0.14 7.58
C PRO A 64 -5.57 -0.52 6.59
N ASN A 65 -5.73 -0.02 5.38
CA ASN A 65 -6.69 -0.55 4.41
C ASN A 65 -6.30 -1.95 3.88
N SER A 66 -5.05 -2.36 4.05
CA SER A 66 -4.60 -3.72 3.73
C SER A 66 -5.06 -4.80 4.73
N PHE A 67 -5.72 -4.45 5.84
CA PHE A 67 -6.31 -5.45 6.71
C PHE A 67 -7.43 -6.22 5.99
N LEU A 68 -7.20 -7.52 5.74
CA LEU A 68 -8.15 -8.44 5.06
C LEU A 68 -9.50 -8.63 5.77
N GLN A 69 -9.68 -8.06 6.96
CA GLN A 69 -10.99 -7.99 7.63
C GLN A 69 -11.91 -6.93 7.00
N ASN A 70 -11.32 -5.93 6.34
CA ASN A 70 -12.02 -4.88 5.62
C ASN A 70 -12.19 -5.26 4.14
N PRO A 71 -13.22 -4.74 3.46
CA PRO A 71 -13.50 -5.09 2.07
C PRO A 71 -12.57 -4.38 1.06
N ASP A 72 -11.62 -3.54 1.50
CA ASP A 72 -10.83 -2.68 0.60
C ASP A 72 -10.04 -3.48 -0.44
N VAL A 73 -9.35 -4.53 0.01
CA VAL A 73 -8.58 -5.43 -0.87
C VAL A 73 -9.50 -6.16 -1.84
N GLU A 74 -10.63 -6.70 -1.36
CA GLU A 74 -11.60 -7.41 -2.19
C GLU A 74 -12.24 -6.49 -3.24
N ASN A 75 -12.63 -5.28 -2.84
CA ASN A 75 -13.21 -4.28 -3.71
C ASN A 75 -12.23 -3.84 -4.81
N ALA A 76 -10.96 -3.61 -4.46
CA ALA A 76 -9.94 -3.22 -5.42
C ALA A 76 -9.60 -4.34 -6.42
N ILE A 77 -9.54 -5.60 -5.95
CA ILE A 77 -9.41 -6.76 -6.83
C ILE A 77 -10.61 -6.85 -7.78
N THR A 78 -11.83 -6.72 -7.25
CA THR A 78 -13.07 -6.78 -8.04
C THR A 78 -13.12 -5.67 -9.08
N ALA A 79 -12.77 -4.43 -8.69
CA ALA A 79 -12.71 -3.30 -9.60
C ALA A 79 -11.68 -3.54 -10.72
N THR A 80 -10.46 -3.98 -10.37
CA THR A 80 -9.41 -4.26 -11.35
C THR A 80 -9.79 -5.36 -12.34
N TYR A 81 -10.50 -6.38 -11.88
CA TYR A 81 -10.89 -7.51 -12.70
C TYR A 81 -12.07 -7.19 -13.63
N THR A 82 -13.08 -6.50 -13.11
CA THR A 82 -14.35 -6.23 -13.80
C THR A 82 -14.29 -5.04 -14.74
N GLN A 83 -13.46 -4.05 -14.44
CA GLN A 83 -13.29 -2.87 -15.28
C GLN A 83 -12.29 -3.18 -16.41
N ASP A 84 -12.57 -2.69 -17.61
CA ASP A 84 -11.62 -2.79 -18.73
C ASP A 84 -10.65 -1.59 -18.73
N ILE A 85 -9.90 -1.46 -17.63
CA ILE A 85 -9.05 -0.29 -17.34
C ILE A 85 -8.06 -0.02 -18.47
N CYS A 86 -7.41 -1.07 -18.97
CA CYS A 86 -6.43 -0.96 -20.04
C CYS A 86 -6.98 -1.25 -21.45
N ASN A 87 -8.31 -1.27 -21.63
CA ASN A 87 -9.00 -1.55 -22.90
C ASN A 87 -8.40 -2.78 -23.62
N CYS A 88 -8.42 -3.91 -22.92
CA CYS A 88 -7.65 -5.12 -23.22
C CYS A 88 -8.25 -5.98 -24.35
N SER A 89 -9.01 -5.37 -25.27
CA SER A 89 -9.68 -6.09 -26.36
C SER A 89 -8.69 -6.94 -27.16
N ALA A 90 -9.13 -8.05 -27.74
CA ALA A 90 -8.28 -8.93 -28.56
C ALA A 90 -7.63 -8.23 -29.78
N ASN A 91 -8.07 -7.00 -30.12
CA ASN A 91 -7.51 -6.14 -31.17
C ASN A 91 -6.57 -5.05 -30.64
N SER A 92 -6.34 -4.98 -29.32
CA SER A 92 -5.42 -4.05 -28.69
C SER A 92 -4.01 -4.58 -28.86
N THR A 93 -3.49 -4.44 -30.09
CA THR A 93 -2.07 -4.62 -30.40
C THR A 93 -1.26 -3.92 -29.32
N LEU A 94 -0.35 -4.64 -28.67
CA LEU A 94 0.54 -4.09 -27.65
C LEU A 94 1.31 -2.89 -28.22
N SER A 95 0.76 -1.69 -28.06
CA SER A 95 1.54 -0.46 -28.07
C SER A 95 2.24 -0.40 -26.72
N GLY A 96 3.31 -1.19 -26.59
CA GLY A 96 4.33 -0.96 -25.59
C GLY A 96 4.93 0.42 -25.85
N GLY A 97 4.45 1.43 -25.13
CA GLY A 97 4.89 2.80 -25.28
C GLY A 97 4.29 3.63 -24.17
N GLY A 98 5.12 3.98 -23.18
CA GLY A 98 4.71 4.63 -21.93
C GLY A 98 3.72 5.76 -22.14
N SER A 99 2.49 5.56 -21.68
CA SER A 99 1.58 6.66 -21.40
C SER A 99 1.97 7.22 -20.04
N ASN A 100 2.58 8.41 -20.05
CA ASN A 100 2.83 9.22 -18.87
C ASN A 100 1.50 9.50 -18.15
N PHE A 101 1.12 8.65 -17.21
CA PHE A 101 0.04 8.96 -16.29
C PHE A 101 0.59 9.86 -15.19
N THR A 102 0.28 11.15 -15.31
CA THR A 102 0.39 12.12 -14.23
C THR A 102 -0.28 11.56 -12.98
N ARG A 103 0.52 11.26 -11.94
CA ARG A 103 0.05 11.02 -10.57
C ARG A 103 -0.71 12.26 -10.12
N ASN A 104 -2.03 12.25 -10.23
CA ASN A 104 -2.85 13.22 -9.54
C ASN A 104 -3.11 12.70 -8.12
N SER A 105 -2.08 12.79 -7.28
CA SER A 105 -2.24 12.66 -5.84
C SER A 105 -2.96 13.90 -5.34
N SER A 106 -4.29 13.89 -5.37
CA SER A 106 -5.06 14.78 -4.50
C SER A 106 -6.53 14.37 -4.42
N GLN A 107 -6.97 14.37 -3.17
CA GLN A 107 -8.34 14.46 -2.66
C GLN A 107 -9.12 13.16 -2.45
N ALA A 108 -9.84 13.00 -1.33
CA ALA A 108 -9.82 13.68 -0.04
C ALA A 108 -10.76 12.91 0.88
N HIS A 109 -10.43 12.94 2.17
CA HIS A 109 -11.33 12.77 3.30
C HIS A 109 -12.81 13.12 3.02
N SER A 110 -13.71 12.15 3.14
CA SER A 110 -15.11 12.44 3.44
C SER A 110 -15.26 12.73 4.93
N GLY A 111 -15.11 14.00 5.30
CA GLY A 111 -15.63 14.53 6.56
C GLY A 111 -17.14 14.73 6.44
N VAL A 112 -17.91 14.04 7.26
CA VAL A 112 -19.36 14.21 7.40
C VAL A 112 -19.63 15.61 7.98
N GLN A 113 -20.30 16.45 7.20
CA GLN A 113 -20.73 17.80 7.58
C GLN A 113 -21.99 17.70 8.47
N ARG A 114 -21.94 18.23 9.69
CA ARG A 114 -23.12 18.47 10.53
C ARG A 114 -23.46 19.97 10.50
N PRO A 115 -24.75 20.37 10.45
CA PRO A 115 -25.13 21.77 10.28
C PRO A 115 -25.03 22.56 11.60
N ALA A 116 -24.96 23.88 11.40
CA ALA A 116 -24.79 24.96 12.35
C ALA A 116 -25.92 25.11 13.38
N ASP A 117 -25.57 25.64 14.56
CA ASP A 117 -26.39 26.58 15.34
C ASP A 117 -25.47 27.36 16.30
N GLU A 118 -25.44 28.69 16.16
CA GLU A 118 -24.95 29.71 17.11
C GLU A 118 -26.19 30.34 17.78
N PRO A 119 -26.13 30.99 18.98
CA PRO A 119 -25.50 32.31 19.11
C PRO A 119 -24.80 32.64 20.47
N GLU A 120 -23.91 33.65 20.38
CA GLU A 120 -23.66 34.78 21.31
C GLU A 120 -23.01 34.62 22.72
N ASN A 121 -21.75 35.05 22.78
CA ASN A 121 -21.20 36.20 23.55
C ASN A 121 -21.41 36.32 25.09
N VAL A 122 -20.35 36.05 25.90
CA VAL A 122 -19.83 36.98 26.94
C VAL A 122 -18.43 36.54 27.46
N THR A 123 -17.48 37.48 27.54
CA THR A 123 -16.20 37.38 28.27
C THR A 123 -16.29 38.25 29.54
N PRO A 124 -15.67 37.86 30.68
CA PRO A 124 -14.42 38.53 31.07
C PRO A 124 -13.39 37.67 31.86
N THR A 125 -12.13 37.79 31.43
CA THR A 125 -10.87 38.04 32.18
C THR A 125 -10.54 37.35 33.53
N LEU A 126 -9.40 36.63 33.56
CA LEU A 126 -8.18 36.80 34.42
C LEU A 126 -7.55 35.48 34.98
N GLU A 127 -6.25 35.33 34.66
CA GLU A 127 -5.14 34.75 35.47
C GLU A 127 -4.96 33.22 35.60
N ALA A 128 -3.97 32.67 34.88
CA ALA A 128 -2.79 31.91 35.39
C ALA A 128 -2.19 30.93 34.32
N SER A 129 -0.88 31.05 34.07
CA SER A 129 -0.03 30.31 33.11
C SER A 129 0.23 28.82 33.45
N PRO A 130 1.17 28.11 32.79
CA PRO A 130 1.23 27.68 31.39
C PRO A 130 1.37 26.15 31.26
N ASN A 131 0.97 25.52 30.14
CA ASN A 131 1.72 24.33 29.71
C ASN A 131 1.69 24.13 28.19
N ASP A 132 2.90 24.08 27.68
CA ASP A 132 3.32 23.82 26.31
C ASP A 132 3.20 22.31 26.03
N SER A 133 2.67 21.95 24.87
CA SER A 133 2.87 20.61 24.27
C SER A 133 2.60 20.69 22.77
N ARG A 134 3.61 21.18 22.05
CA ARG A 134 3.88 20.85 20.64
C ARG A 134 3.71 19.34 20.41
N HIS A 135 2.78 18.96 19.53
CA HIS A 135 2.79 17.63 18.93
C HIS A 135 3.81 17.61 17.80
N GLU A 136 5.00 17.09 18.09
CA GLU A 136 6.02 16.78 17.08
C GLU A 136 5.69 15.44 16.42
N HIS A 137 5.67 15.43 15.09
CA HIS A 137 5.59 14.22 14.29
C HIS A 137 6.96 13.52 14.31
N ALA A 138 7.05 12.38 15.00
CA ALA A 138 8.22 11.53 14.94
C ALA A 138 8.24 10.76 13.61
N ASN A 139 9.10 11.22 12.69
CA ASN A 139 9.56 10.43 11.55
C ASN A 139 10.36 9.23 12.09
N HIS A 140 9.82 8.03 11.99
CA HIS A 140 10.56 6.80 12.28
C HIS A 140 11.43 6.42 11.06
N HIS A 141 12.66 6.92 11.04
CA HIS A 141 13.71 6.38 10.20
C HIS A 141 14.22 5.07 10.81
N HIS A 142 14.11 3.96 10.08
CA HIS A 142 14.81 2.71 10.41
C HIS A 142 16.32 2.88 10.14
N PRO A 143 17.20 2.62 11.13
CA PRO A 143 18.63 2.62 10.88
C PRO A 143 19.08 1.30 10.24
N HIS A 144 19.62 1.39 9.03
CA HIS A 144 20.42 0.33 8.43
C HIS A 144 21.71 0.15 9.25
N HIS A 145 21.83 -0.97 9.94
CA HIS A 145 23.12 -1.45 10.44
C HIS A 145 23.82 -2.23 9.33
N GLN A 146 24.94 -1.69 8.84
CA GLN A 146 25.93 -2.43 8.06
C GLN A 146 26.80 -3.26 9.01
N HIS A 147 26.92 -4.55 8.73
CA HIS A 147 28.02 -5.40 9.15
C HIS A 147 28.37 -6.37 8.03
#